data_AF-A0A916G538-F1
#
_entry.id   AF-A0A916G538-F1
#
_cell.length_a   1.000
_cell.length_b   1.000
_cell.length_c   1.000
_cell.angle_alpha   90.00
_cell.angle_beta   90.00
_cell.angle_gamma   90.00
#
_symmetry.space_group_name_H-M   'P 1'
#
loop_
_entity.id
_entity.type
_entity.pdbx_description
1 polymer ?
#
loop_
_entity_poly.entity_id
_entity_poly.type
_entity_poly.pdbx_seq_one_letter_code
_entity_poly.pdbx_strand_id
1 'polypeptide(L)'
;MRTKVGRRMRQLIDWGREVKVFDKILNPREIRRRLGMNQEQFWTKIGVTQSGGSRYESGREMPKPVRELLRLVHVEQIDLSQVKRDDFEIISYLKSHHPDLYKSLRKAIRSRERPEKAPDEQPTV
;
A
#
# COMPACT_ATOMS: atom_id res chain seq x y z
N MET A 1 -7.88 37.68 0.40
CA MET A 1 -7.59 36.70 1.48
C MET A 1 -8.55 35.52 1.37
N ARG A 2 -8.07 34.32 1.06
CA ARG A 2 -8.88 33.07 1.08
C ARG A 2 -8.39 32.20 2.22
N THR A 3 -9.29 31.87 3.14
CA THR A 3 -9.02 31.20 4.41
C THR A 3 -8.51 29.75 4.23
N LYS A 4 -7.60 29.32 5.12
CA LYS A 4 -6.86 28.04 5.13
C LYS A 4 -7.74 26.77 5.21
N VAL A 5 -9.05 26.89 5.42
CA VAL A 5 -9.96 25.75 5.68
C VAL A 5 -10.25 24.90 4.43
N GLY A 6 -10.24 25.49 3.23
CA GLY A 6 -10.62 24.79 1.99
C GLY A 6 -9.59 23.84 1.38
N ARG A 7 -8.34 23.82 1.88
CA ARG A 7 -7.26 22.96 1.32
C ARG A 7 -7.22 21.56 1.91
N ARG A 8 -7.68 21.37 3.16
CA ARG A 8 -7.66 20.08 3.87
C ARG A 8 -8.76 19.12 3.38
N MET A 9 -9.87 19.68 2.88
CA MET A 9 -11.02 18.90 2.39
C MET A 9 -10.73 18.16 1.08
N ARG A 10 -9.90 18.73 0.18
CA ARG A 10 -9.60 18.14 -1.14
C ARG A 10 -8.77 16.85 -1.04
N GLN A 11 -7.85 16.75 -0.08
CA GLN A 11 -7.02 15.54 0.11
C GLN A 11 -7.82 14.34 0.63
N LEU A 12 -8.91 14.58 1.39
CA LEU A 12 -9.78 13.52 1.90
C LEU A 12 -10.71 12.95 0.81
N ILE A 13 -11.07 13.76 -0.19
CA ILE A 13 -11.94 13.35 -1.31
C ILE A 13 -11.18 12.43 -2.30
N ASP A 14 -9.90 12.71 -2.56
CA ASP A 14 -9.07 11.86 -3.43
C ASP A 14 -8.76 10.49 -2.80
N TRP A 15 -8.56 10.42 -1.48
CA TRP A 15 -8.39 9.16 -0.74
C TRP A 15 -9.59 8.22 -0.90
N GLY A 16 -10.82 8.76 -0.82
CA GLY A 16 -12.05 7.97 -0.98
C GLY A 16 -12.27 7.45 -2.42
N ARG A 17 -11.62 8.06 -3.41
CA ARG A 17 -11.74 7.68 -4.83
C ARG A 17 -10.71 6.62 -5.22
N GLU A 18 -9.47 6.71 -4.72
CA GLU A 18 -8.43 5.68 -4.94
C GLU A 18 -8.84 4.33 -4.32
N VAL A 19 -9.30 4.33 -3.06
CA VAL A 19 -9.72 3.10 -2.34
C VAL A 19 -10.82 2.33 -3.08
N LYS A 20 -11.78 3.03 -3.70
CA LYS A 20 -12.86 2.40 -4.49
C LYS A 20 -12.39 1.73 -5.77
N VAL A 21 -11.28 2.16 -6.35
CA VAL A 21 -10.70 1.54 -7.55
C VAL A 21 -9.99 0.23 -7.17
N PHE A 22 -9.26 0.23 -6.04
CA PHE A 22 -8.58 -0.97 -5.54
C PHE A 22 -9.56 -2.07 -5.13
N ASP A 23 -10.70 -1.70 -4.55
CA ASP A 23 -11.75 -2.62 -4.14
C ASP A 23 -12.26 -3.57 -5.24
N LYS A 24 -12.18 -3.16 -6.51
CA LYS A 24 -12.62 -3.96 -7.66
C LYS A 24 -11.53 -4.82 -8.30
N ILE A 25 -10.24 -4.60 -7.98
CA ILE A 25 -9.10 -5.17 -8.74
C ILE A 25 -8.25 -6.15 -7.92
N LEU A 26 -8.48 -6.26 -6.60
CA LEU A 26 -7.70 -7.17 -5.75
C LEU A 26 -8.24 -8.60 -5.79
N ASN A 27 -7.82 -9.38 -6.79
CA ASN A 27 -8.00 -10.84 -6.77
C ASN A 27 -6.94 -11.49 -5.84
N PRO A 28 -7.33 -11.97 -4.64
CA PRO A 28 -6.37 -12.51 -3.67
C PRO A 28 -5.59 -13.72 -4.20
N ARG A 29 -6.23 -14.54 -5.05
CA ARG A 29 -5.60 -15.73 -5.64
C ARG A 29 -4.47 -15.34 -6.60
N GLU A 30 -4.67 -14.30 -7.40
CA GLU A 30 -3.64 -13.82 -8.33
C GLU A 30 -2.46 -13.21 -7.60
N ILE A 31 -2.73 -12.38 -6.59
CA ILE A 31 -1.69 -11.76 -5.75
C ILE A 31 -0.86 -12.85 -5.07
N ARG A 32 -1.51 -13.83 -4.44
CA ARG A 32 -0.83 -14.95 -3.80
C ARG A 32 0.05 -15.74 -4.77
N ARG A 33 -0.45 -16.04 -5.97
CA ARG A 33 0.30 -16.74 -7.01
C ARG A 33 1.54 -15.96 -7.44
N ARG A 34 1.42 -14.64 -7.64
CA ARG A 34 2.56 -13.77 -7.98
C ARG A 34 3.62 -13.74 -6.88
N LEU A 35 3.20 -13.81 -5.62
CA LEU A 35 4.10 -13.87 -4.46
C LEU A 35 4.68 -15.26 -4.20
N GLY A 36 4.27 -16.30 -4.94
CA GLY A 36 4.75 -17.67 -4.74
C GLY A 36 4.36 -18.29 -3.39
N MET A 37 3.34 -17.75 -2.72
CA MET A 37 2.93 -18.22 -1.38
C MET A 37 1.85 -19.29 -1.46
N ASN A 38 1.88 -20.22 -0.50
CA ASN A 38 0.75 -21.11 -0.29
C ASN A 38 -0.41 -20.37 0.43
N GLN A 39 -1.59 -20.98 0.52
CA GLN A 39 -2.76 -20.33 1.12
C GLN A 39 -2.55 -20.00 2.60
N GLU A 40 -1.99 -20.93 3.37
CA GLU A 40 -1.78 -20.74 4.81
C GLU A 40 -0.84 -19.55 5.09
N GLN A 41 0.32 -19.52 4.46
CA GLN A 41 1.30 -18.42 4.58
C GLN A 41 0.67 -17.07 4.21
N PHE A 42 -0.09 -17.05 3.11
CA PHE A 42 -0.70 -15.83 2.61
C PHE A 42 -1.77 -15.28 3.57
N TRP A 43 -2.68 -16.13 4.03
CA TRP A 43 -3.82 -15.70 4.85
C TRP A 43 -3.44 -15.45 6.31
N THR A 44 -2.54 -16.27 6.89
CA THR A 44 -2.09 -16.10 8.27
C THR A 44 -1.35 -14.78 8.48
N LYS A 45 -0.63 -14.27 7.48
CA LYS A 45 0.03 -12.94 7.52
C LYS A 45 -0.92 -11.76 7.78
N ILE A 46 -2.21 -11.92 7.46
CA ILE A 46 -3.24 -10.90 7.72
C ILE A 46 -4.27 -11.37 8.77
N GLY A 47 -3.94 -12.39 9.57
CA GLY A 47 -4.79 -12.89 10.64
C GLY A 47 -6.04 -13.65 10.18
N VAL A 48 -6.05 -14.16 8.95
CA VAL A 48 -7.16 -14.94 8.39
C VAL A 48 -6.79 -16.42 8.37
N THR A 49 -7.72 -17.28 8.78
CA THR A 49 -7.51 -18.74 8.72
C THR A 49 -7.44 -19.21 7.26
N GLN A 50 -6.72 -20.31 6.99
CA GLN A 50 -6.65 -20.88 5.64
C GLN A 50 -8.04 -21.19 5.06
N SER A 51 -8.95 -21.76 5.87
CA SER A 51 -10.30 -22.10 5.43
C SER A 51 -11.16 -20.86 5.14
N GLY A 52 -10.98 -19.77 5.90
CA GLY A 52 -11.60 -18.48 5.62
C GLY A 52 -11.06 -17.86 4.33
N GLY A 53 -9.74 -17.86 4.19
CA GLY A 53 -9.03 -17.37 3.01
C GLY A 53 -9.43 -18.06 1.71
N SER A 54 -9.55 -19.40 1.75
CA SER A 54 -9.99 -20.18 0.59
C SER A 54 -11.36 -19.74 0.08
N ARG A 55 -12.28 -19.31 0.95
CA ARG A 55 -13.60 -18.81 0.54
C ARG A 55 -13.49 -17.48 -0.20
N TYR A 56 -12.58 -16.61 0.22
CA TYR A 56 -12.33 -15.35 -0.48
C TYR A 56 -11.71 -15.58 -1.86
N GLU A 57 -10.79 -16.54 -1.99
CA GLU A 57 -10.24 -16.93 -3.30
C GLU A 57 -11.26 -17.57 -4.23
N SER A 58 -12.33 -18.15 -3.70
CA SER A 58 -13.41 -18.76 -4.49
C SER A 58 -14.55 -17.79 -4.80
N GLY A 59 -14.40 -16.49 -4.52
CA GLY A 59 -15.36 -15.45 -4.90
C GLY A 59 -16.34 -15.02 -3.81
N ARG A 60 -16.18 -15.47 -2.55
CA ARG A 60 -16.92 -14.88 -1.43
C ARG A 60 -16.50 -13.42 -1.26
N GLU A 61 -17.48 -12.55 -1.00
CA GLU A 61 -17.20 -11.16 -0.66
C GLU A 61 -16.28 -11.07 0.57
N MET A 62 -15.21 -10.31 0.42
CA MET A 62 -14.22 -10.09 1.47
C MET A 62 -14.60 -8.85 2.30
N PRO A 63 -14.71 -8.97 3.63
CA PRO A 63 -14.97 -7.83 4.51
C PRO A 63 -13.95 -6.72 4.28
N LYS A 64 -14.40 -5.46 4.37
CA LYS A 64 -13.53 -4.29 4.17
C LYS A 64 -12.24 -4.34 5.01
N PRO A 65 -12.24 -4.70 6.31
CA PRO A 65 -11.00 -4.77 7.08
C PRO A 65 -9.98 -5.76 6.51
N VAL A 66 -10.46 -6.91 6.02
CA VAL A 66 -9.59 -7.94 5.42
C VAL A 66 -9.01 -7.45 4.09
N ARG A 67 -9.80 -6.74 3.27
CA ARG A 67 -9.32 -6.14 2.02
C ARG A 67 -8.22 -5.10 2.26
N GLU A 68 -8.39 -4.23 3.25
CA GLU A 68 -7.37 -3.22 3.58
C GLU A 68 -6.09 -3.88 4.10
N LEU A 69 -6.18 -4.89 4.97
CA LEU A 69 -4.99 -5.62 5.43
C LEU A 69 -4.29 -6.36 4.29
N LEU A 70 -5.05 -6.97 3.38
CA LEU A 70 -4.48 -7.61 2.20
C LEU A 70 -3.71 -6.60 1.34
N ARG A 71 -4.27 -5.41 1.11
CA ARG A 71 -3.58 -4.34 0.40
C ARG A 71 -2.29 -3.95 1.12
N LEU A 72 -2.36 -3.60 2.40
CA LEU A 72 -1.20 -3.12 3.16
C LEU A 72 -0.08 -4.16 3.17
N VAL A 73 -0.40 -5.42 3.47
CA VAL A 73 0.62 -6.47 3.66
C VAL A 73 1.11 -7.07 2.35
N HIS A 74 0.21 -7.40 1.41
CA HIS A 74 0.58 -8.16 0.22
C HIS A 74 0.76 -7.30 -1.05
N VAL A 75 0.22 -6.09 -1.08
CA VAL A 75 0.39 -5.17 -2.22
C VAL A 75 1.42 -4.11 -1.91
N GLU A 76 1.30 -3.44 -0.76
CA GLU A 76 2.24 -2.40 -0.33
C GLU A 76 3.45 -2.97 0.42
N GLN A 77 3.47 -4.28 0.68
CA GLN A 77 4.58 -4.98 1.34
C GLN A 77 4.94 -4.36 2.71
N ILE A 78 3.93 -3.87 3.43
CA ILE A 78 4.09 -3.29 4.76
C ILE A 78 4.09 -4.42 5.80
N ASP A 79 5.17 -4.50 6.57
CA ASP A 79 5.23 -5.32 7.77
C ASP A 79 4.49 -4.61 8.92
N LEU A 80 3.34 -5.17 9.31
CA LEU A 80 2.50 -4.63 10.39
C LEU A 80 3.21 -4.58 11.75
N SER A 81 4.24 -5.40 11.98
CA SER A 81 5.00 -5.38 13.23
C SER A 81 5.86 -4.11 13.39
N GLN A 82 6.21 -3.47 12.27
CA GLN A 82 7.00 -2.24 12.24
C GLN A 82 6.13 -0.98 12.30
N VAL A 83 4.81 -1.13 12.23
CA VAL A 83 3.87 -0.02 12.22
C VAL A 83 3.73 0.55 13.63
N LYS A 84 4.30 1.74 13.87
CA LYS A 84 4.22 2.43 15.16
C LYS A 84 3.32 3.66 15.07
N ARG A 85 2.65 3.95 16.19
CA ARG A 85 1.80 5.16 16.31
C ARG A 85 2.62 6.44 16.11
N ASP A 86 3.80 6.51 16.71
CA ASP A 86 4.67 7.69 16.67
C ASP A 86 5.07 8.06 15.24
N ASP A 87 5.31 7.07 14.37
CA ASP A 87 5.63 7.31 12.96
C ASP A 87 4.48 8.04 12.24
N PHE A 88 3.22 7.68 12.54
CA PHE A 88 2.07 8.39 11.98
C PHE A 88 1.92 9.80 12.53
N GLU A 89 2.22 10.02 13.81
CA GLU A 89 2.19 11.34 14.42
C GLU A 89 3.25 12.25 13.78
N ILE A 90 4.46 11.74 13.57
CA ILE A 90 5.53 12.43 12.84
C ILE A 90 5.09 12.76 11.40
N ILE A 91 4.53 11.78 10.67
CA ILE A 91 4.04 12.01 9.31
C ILE A 91 2.94 13.08 9.28
N SER A 92 2.03 13.06 10.25
CA SER A 92 0.96 14.06 10.38
C SER A 92 1.52 15.45 10.67
N TYR A 93 2.50 15.54 11.56
CA TYR A 93 3.21 16.78 11.89
C TYR A 93 3.94 17.33 10.66
N LEU A 94 4.71 16.52 9.96
CA LEU A 94 5.43 16.91 8.75
C LEU A 94 4.46 17.41 7.66
N LYS A 95 3.36 16.70 7.41
CA LYS A 95 2.37 17.13 6.39
C LYS A 95 1.71 18.47 6.72
N SER A 96 1.50 18.76 8.01
CA SER A 96 0.81 19.97 8.47
C SER A 96 1.73 21.18 8.65
N HIS A 97 2.93 20.99 9.19
CA HIS A 97 3.84 22.08 9.56
C HIS A 97 4.99 22.24 8.56
N HIS A 98 5.45 21.14 7.94
CA HIS A 98 6.61 21.14 7.03
C HIS A 98 6.33 20.35 5.73
N PRO A 99 5.31 20.74 4.93
CA PRO A 99 4.89 19.97 3.76
C PRO A 99 5.97 19.85 2.70
N ASP A 100 6.86 20.83 2.56
CA ASP A 100 7.95 20.78 1.59
C ASP A 100 9.07 19.83 2.03
N LEU A 101 9.34 19.73 3.35
CA LEU A 101 10.22 18.71 3.89
C LEU A 101 9.66 17.32 3.61
N TYR A 102 8.38 17.07 3.88
CA TYR A 102 7.72 15.80 3.55
C TYR A 102 7.85 15.45 2.06
N LYS A 103 7.61 16.40 1.15
CA LYS A 103 7.80 16.19 -0.30
C LYS A 103 9.25 15.86 -0.65
N SER A 104 10.21 16.55 -0.05
CA SER A 104 11.64 16.33 -0.31
C SER A 104 12.08 14.94 0.15
N LEU A 105 11.68 14.50 1.35
CA LEU A 105 11.94 13.16 1.88
C LEU A 105 11.30 12.09 0.99
N ARG A 106 10.04 12.29 0.59
CA ARG A 106 9.36 11.39 -0.36
C ARG A 106 10.09 11.30 -1.70
N LYS A 107 10.61 12.41 -2.22
CA LYS A 107 11.40 12.43 -3.46
C LYS A 107 12.72 11.67 -3.28
N ALA A 108 13.41 11.90 -2.17
CA ALA A 108 14.69 11.25 -1.85
C ALA A 108 14.57 9.73 -1.72
N ILE A 109 13.51 9.23 -1.08
CA ILE A 109 13.21 7.79 -0.99
C ILE A 109 12.98 7.20 -2.38
N ARG A 110 12.14 7.83 -3.20
CA ARG A 110 11.86 7.35 -4.56
C ARG A 110 13.09 7.33 -5.47
N SER A 111 14.01 8.27 -5.30
CA SER A 111 15.27 8.25 -6.06
C SER A 111 16.21 7.13 -5.62
N ARG A 112 16.17 6.71 -4.35
CA ARG A 112 16.95 5.56 -3.86
C ARG A 112 16.40 4.22 -4.35
N GLU A 113 15.09 4.11 -4.50
CA GLU A 113 14.42 2.89 -4.97
C GLU A 113 14.51 2.68 -6.49
N ARG A 114 14.99 3.66 -7.26
CA ARG A 114 15.24 3.48 -8.70
C ARG A 114 16.62 2.82 -8.85
N PRO A 115 16.72 1.52 -9.18
CA PRO A 115 18.02 0.94 -9.54
C PRO A 115 18.58 1.73 -10.72
N GLU A 116 19.87 2.10 -10.64
CA GLU A 116 20.61 2.51 -11.83
C GLU A 116 20.39 1.42 -12.88
N LYS A 117 19.81 1.80 -14.03
CA LYS A 117 19.70 0.88 -15.16
C LYS A 117 21.11 0.35 -15.44
N ALA A 118 21.28 -0.97 -15.38
CA ALA A 118 22.51 -1.61 -15.85
C ALA A 118 22.81 -1.11 -17.28
N PRO A 119 24.06 -0.74 -17.59
CA PRO A 119 24.42 -0.30 -18.93
C PRO A 119 24.14 -1.44 -19.91
N ASP A 120 23.45 -1.12 -21.02
CA ASP A 120 23.11 -2.01 -22.13
C ASP A 120 24.25 -2.99 -22.44
N GLU A 121 23.97 -4.29 -22.33
CA GLU A 121 24.74 -5.30 -23.03
C GLU A 121 24.68 -4.98 -24.52
N GLN A 122 25.82 -4.57 -25.08
CA GLN A 122 25.99 -4.44 -26.52
C GLN A 122 25.72 -5.80 -27.17
N PRO A 123 24.98 -5.87 -28.29
CA PRO A 123 24.82 -7.11 -29.02
C PRO A 123 26.19 -7.57 -29.54
N THR A 124 26.67 -8.68 -29.00
CA THR A 124 27.81 -9.43 -29.54
C THR A 124 27.47 -9.85 -30.97
N VAL A 125 28.27 -9.41 -31.93
CA VAL A 125 28.30 -9.92 -33.31
C VAL A 125 29.18 -11.16 -33.35
#